data_AF-A0A843JXY1-F1
#
_entry.id   AF-A0A843JXY1-F1
#
_cell.length_a   1.000
_cell.length_b   1.000
_cell.length_c   1.000
_cell.angle_alpha   90.00
_cell.angle_beta   90.00
_cell.angle_gamma   90.00
#
_symmetry.space_group_name_H-M   'P 1'
#
loop_
_entity.id
_entity.type
_entity.pdbx_description
1 polymer ?
#
loop_
_entity_poly.entity_id
_entity_poly.type
_entity_poly.pdbx_seq_one_letter_code
_entity_poly.pdbx_strand_id
1 'polypeptide(L)'
;MAKKKRRITEAPKEEYEFVPEDFDEREFIYKDIYGTKVLLVIAILAVIVGAIGAVICNYSNSLWLLATAISFLTVFAMKKILKLMGFRADLLDSKTMYGNYFVFLCLALGVCVVCMNAPFV
;
A
#
# COMPACT_ATOMS: atom_id res chain seq x y z
N MET A 1 61.73 -8.47 -46.19
CA MET A 1 60.41 -7.79 -46.27
C MET A 1 59.69 -7.95 -44.94
N ALA A 2 59.76 -6.96 -44.05
CA ALA A 2 59.14 -7.03 -42.73
C ALA A 2 57.68 -6.59 -42.82
N LYS A 3 56.73 -7.52 -42.58
CA LYS A 3 55.30 -7.21 -42.49
C LYS A 3 55.03 -6.43 -41.20
N LYS A 4 54.76 -5.13 -41.33
CA LYS A 4 54.34 -4.23 -40.25
C LYS A 4 52.97 -4.68 -39.72
N LYS A 5 52.95 -5.34 -38.56
CA LYS A 5 51.71 -5.66 -37.81
C LYS A 5 51.02 -4.34 -37.43
N ARG A 6 49.80 -4.13 -37.91
CA ARG A 6 48.94 -3.00 -37.56
C ARG A 6 48.65 -3.06 -36.05
N ARG A 7 48.89 -1.96 -35.32
CA ARG A 7 48.36 -1.78 -33.97
C ARG A 7 46.85 -1.80 -34.08
N ILE A 8 46.22 -2.76 -33.42
CA ILE A 8 44.78 -2.81 -33.21
C ILE A 8 44.51 -1.66 -32.24
N THR A 9 43.97 -0.56 -32.76
CA THR A 9 43.40 0.52 -31.94
C THR A 9 42.19 -0.06 -31.23
N GLU A 10 42.36 -0.36 -29.95
CA GLU A 10 41.26 -0.71 -29.05
C GLU A 10 40.26 0.44 -29.08
N ALA A 11 39.02 0.15 -29.48
CA ALA A 11 37.93 1.12 -29.44
C ALA A 11 37.77 1.57 -27.98
N PRO A 12 37.64 2.88 -27.71
CA PRO A 12 37.48 3.38 -26.35
C PRO A 12 36.24 2.71 -25.76
N LYS A 13 36.42 2.03 -24.62
CA LYS A 13 35.31 1.51 -23.83
C LYS A 13 34.43 2.71 -23.49
N GLU A 14 33.18 2.67 -23.89
CA GLU A 14 32.19 3.66 -23.47
C GLU A 14 32.11 3.58 -21.95
N GLU A 15 32.77 4.53 -21.28
CA GLU A 15 32.70 4.70 -19.84
C GLU A 15 31.27 5.13 -19.54
N TYR A 16 30.50 4.22 -18.93
CA TYR A 16 29.18 4.54 -18.42
C TYR A 16 29.36 5.56 -17.29
N GLU A 17 29.18 6.84 -17.64
CA GLU A 17 29.08 7.90 -16.65
C GLU A 17 27.69 7.81 -16.02
N PHE A 18 27.63 7.39 -14.76
CA PHE A 18 26.43 7.49 -13.96
C PHE A 18 26.15 8.97 -13.70
N VAL A 19 25.22 9.55 -14.46
CA VAL A 19 24.64 10.85 -14.15
C VAL A 19 23.50 10.60 -13.17
N PRO A 20 23.61 10.99 -11.88
CA PRO A 20 22.48 10.91 -10.97
C PRO A 20 21.36 11.81 -11.51
N GLU A 21 20.15 11.27 -11.61
CA GLU A 21 18.96 12.07 -11.90
C GLU A 21 18.80 13.18 -10.86
N ASP A 22 18.40 14.38 -11.30
CA ASP A 22 18.09 15.49 -10.41
C ASP A 22 16.96 15.09 -9.46
N PHE A 23 17.29 14.88 -8.18
CA PHE A 23 16.32 14.53 -7.15
C PHE A 23 15.45 15.76 -6.83
N ASP A 24 14.20 15.74 -7.27
CA ASP A 24 13.22 16.75 -6.88
C ASP A 24 12.70 16.46 -5.46
N GLU A 25 13.30 17.14 -4.47
CA GLU A 25 12.92 17.03 -3.06
C GLU A 25 11.44 17.38 -2.82
N ARG A 26 10.88 18.33 -3.57
CA ARG A 26 9.51 18.79 -3.35
C ARG A 26 8.51 17.75 -3.81
N GLU A 27 8.71 17.20 -5.00
CA GLU A 27 7.84 16.14 -5.52
C GLU A 27 7.86 14.91 -4.63
N PHE A 28 9.04 14.54 -4.10
CA PHE A 28 9.18 13.46 -3.13
C PHE A 28 8.32 13.70 -1.87
N ILE A 29 8.41 14.89 -1.28
CA ILE A 29 7.62 15.23 -0.08
C ILE A 29 6.11 15.21 -0.37
N TYR A 30 5.67 15.76 -1.50
CA TYR A 30 4.24 15.78 -1.84
C TYR A 30 3.66 14.37 -2.04
N LYS A 31 4.43 13.48 -2.66
CA LYS A 31 4.05 12.08 -2.84
C LYS A 31 3.87 11.36 -1.50
N ASP A 32 4.79 11.58 -0.56
CA ASP A 32 4.76 10.94 0.75
C ASP A 32 3.62 11.46 1.64
N ILE A 33 3.37 12.77 1.62
CA ILE A 33 2.22 13.39 2.30
C ILE A 33 0.90 12.82 1.75
N TYR A 34 0.79 12.66 0.42
CA TYR A 34 -0.40 12.10 -0.20
C TYR A 34 -0.60 10.62 0.19
N GLY A 35 0.47 9.82 0.17
CA GLY A 35 0.45 8.44 0.65
C GLY A 35 -0.03 8.32 2.09
N THR A 36 0.52 9.15 2.98
CA THR A 36 0.14 9.19 4.39
C THR A 36 -1.33 9.57 4.59
N LYS A 37 -1.85 10.54 3.83
CA LYS A 37 -3.28 10.90 3.89
C LYS A 37 -4.19 9.72 3.54
N VAL A 38 -3.86 8.99 2.48
CA VAL A 38 -4.63 7.81 2.07
C VAL A 38 -4.54 6.71 3.13
N LEU A 39 -3.36 6.48 3.71
CA LEU A 39 -3.18 5.52 4.80
C LEU A 39 -4.05 5.87 6.02
N LEU A 40 -4.14 7.15 6.38
CA LEU A 40 -4.99 7.62 7.48
C LEU A 40 -6.47 7.32 7.21
N VAL A 41 -6.95 7.60 5.99
CA VAL A 41 -8.33 7.25 5.59
C VAL A 41 -8.58 5.75 5.70
N ILE A 42 -7.63 4.93 5.24
CA ILE A 42 -7.73 3.47 5.30
C ILE A 42 -7.73 2.98 6.76
N ALA A 43 -6.94 3.59 7.64
CA ALA A 43 -6.93 3.27 9.06
C ALA A 43 -8.27 3.57 9.73
N ILE A 44 -8.89 4.73 9.45
CA ILE A 44 -10.24 5.06 9.93
C ILE A 44 -11.25 4.02 9.43
N LEU A 45 -11.17 3.67 8.14
CA LEU A 45 -12.06 2.69 7.53
C LEU A 45 -11.90 1.29 8.18
N ALA A 46 -10.67 0.90 8.50
CA ALA A 46 -10.38 -0.33 9.22
C ALA A 46 -11.00 -0.35 10.62
N VAL A 47 -10.94 0.76 11.35
CA VAL A 47 -11.59 0.87 12.68
C VAL A 47 -13.10 0.70 12.56
N ILE A 48 -13.74 1.37 11.59
CA ILE A 48 -15.19 1.26 11.37
C ILE A 48 -15.59 -0.18 11.03
N VAL A 49 -14.89 -0.81 10.09
CA VAL A 49 -15.19 -2.19 9.68
C VAL A 49 -14.90 -3.19 10.79
N GLY A 50 -13.82 -3.01 11.54
CA GLY A 50 -13.48 -3.83 12.70
C GLY A 50 -14.54 -3.75 13.80
N ALA A 51 -15.06 -2.56 14.09
CA ALA A 51 -16.14 -2.35 15.04
C ALA A 51 -17.45 -3.02 14.57
N ILE A 52 -17.81 -2.89 13.29
CA ILE A 52 -18.97 -3.59 12.71
C ILE A 52 -18.78 -5.11 12.81
N GLY A 53 -17.58 -5.62 12.52
CA GLY A 53 -17.23 -7.03 12.67
C GLY A 53 -17.41 -7.52 14.11
N ALA A 54 -16.97 -6.75 15.10
CA ALA A 54 -17.13 -7.09 16.51
C ALA A 54 -18.61 -7.18 16.92
N VAL A 55 -19.46 -6.25 16.46
CA VAL A 55 -20.90 -6.29 16.73
C VAL A 55 -21.55 -7.55 16.13
N ILE A 56 -21.17 -7.91 14.90
CA ILE A 56 -21.66 -9.11 14.21
C ILE A 56 -21.26 -10.38 14.97
N CYS A 57 -19.99 -10.47 15.39
CA CYS A 57 -19.48 -11.61 16.14
C CYS A 57 -20.10 -11.74 17.54
N ASN A 58 -20.43 -10.62 18.20
CA ASN A 58 -21.11 -10.63 19.51
C ASN A 58 -22.56 -11.13 19.41
N TYR A 59 -23.27 -10.86 18.30
CA TYR A 59 -24.65 -11.31 18.12
C TYR A 59 -24.76 -12.84 18.00
N SER A 60 -23.83 -13.48 17.30
CA SER A 60 -23.72 -14.93 17.26
C SER A 60 -22.29 -15.33 16.90
N ASN A 61 -21.74 -16.26 17.68
CA ASN A 61 -20.37 -16.77 17.49
C ASN A 61 -20.20 -17.48 16.13
N SER A 62 -21.28 -17.91 15.47
CA SER A 62 -21.21 -18.51 14.14
C SER A 62 -21.07 -17.49 13.00
N LEU A 63 -21.26 -16.19 13.26
CA LEU A 63 -21.23 -15.13 12.24
C LEU A 63 -19.82 -14.58 11.95
N TRP A 64 -18.77 -15.16 12.55
CA TRP A 64 -17.38 -14.78 12.27
C TRP A 64 -17.00 -14.88 10.77
N LEU A 65 -17.59 -15.86 10.06
CA LEU A 65 -17.47 -16.00 8.60
C LEU A 65 -18.06 -14.81 7.84
N LEU A 66 -19.14 -14.21 8.37
CA LEU A 66 -19.76 -13.04 7.77
C LEU A 66 -18.90 -11.79 8.02
N ALA A 67 -18.34 -11.63 9.22
CA ALA A 67 -17.42 -10.52 9.54
C ALA A 67 -16.14 -10.57 8.69
N THR A 68 -15.58 -11.77 8.47
CA THR A 68 -14.43 -11.97 7.57
C THR A 68 -14.80 -11.70 6.11
N ALA A 69 -15.96 -12.16 5.64
CA ALA A 69 -16.44 -11.86 4.29
C ALA A 69 -16.59 -10.34 4.04
N ILE A 70 -17.13 -9.59 5.01
CA ILE A 70 -17.26 -8.12 4.90
C ILE A 70 -15.90 -7.44 4.80
N SER A 71 -14.91 -7.86 5.59
CA SER A 71 -13.58 -7.26 5.57
C SER A 71 -12.88 -7.51 4.22
N PHE A 72 -12.96 -8.72 3.66
CA PHE A 72 -12.46 -9.00 2.31
C PHE A 72 -13.22 -8.26 1.21
N LEU A 73 -14.55 -8.17 1.31
CA LEU A 73 -15.37 -7.41 0.37
C LEU A 73 -15.01 -5.92 0.38
N THR A 74 -14.66 -5.40 1.55
CA THR A 74 -14.18 -4.02 1.70
C THR A 74 -12.83 -3.79 1.03
N VAL A 75 -11.89 -4.74 1.13
CA VAL A 75 -10.61 -4.68 0.38
C VAL A 75 -10.87 -4.67 -1.12
N PHE A 76 -11.75 -5.53 -1.62
CA PHE A 76 -12.10 -5.56 -3.04
C PHE A 76 -12.74 -4.24 -3.51
N ALA A 77 -13.58 -3.65 -2.67
CA ALA A 77 -14.23 -2.36 -2.95
C ALA A 77 -13.33 -1.15 -2.66
N MET A 78 -12.16 -1.32 -2.05
CA MET A 78 -11.37 -0.22 -1.48
C MET A 78 -10.97 0.84 -2.49
N LYS A 79 -10.54 0.43 -3.70
CA LYS A 79 -10.24 1.38 -4.79
C LYS A 79 -11.44 2.24 -5.17
N LYS A 80 -12.64 1.64 -5.19
CA LYS A 80 -13.88 2.36 -5.49
C LYS A 80 -14.26 3.30 -4.35
N ILE A 81 -14.08 2.87 -3.10
CA ILE A 81 -14.36 3.71 -1.92
C ILE A 81 -13.43 4.92 -1.90
N LEU A 82 -12.13 4.72 -2.11
CA LEU A 82 -11.15 5.83 -2.17
C LEU A 82 -11.47 6.80 -3.31
N LYS A 83 -11.85 6.28 -4.48
CA LYS A 83 -12.28 7.11 -5.62
C LYS A 83 -13.54 7.92 -5.30
N LEU A 84 -14.52 7.34 -4.60
CA LEU A 84 -15.73 8.01 -4.17
C LEU A 84 -15.44 9.14 -3.17
N MET A 85 -14.45 8.95 -2.30
CA MET A 85 -13.97 9.96 -1.36
C MET A 85 -13.09 11.07 -2.00
N GLY A 86 -12.93 11.05 -3.33
CA GLY A 86 -12.14 12.03 -4.08
C GLY A 86 -10.63 11.75 -4.08
N PHE A 87 -10.19 10.65 -3.47
CA PHE A 87 -8.79 10.22 -3.54
C PHE A 87 -8.55 9.43 -4.81
N ARG A 88 -7.61 9.89 -5.62
CA ARG A 88 -7.14 9.15 -6.78
C ARG A 88 -6.14 8.10 -6.31
N ALA A 89 -6.64 6.90 -6.02
CA ALA A 89 -5.81 5.75 -5.65
C ALA A 89 -4.91 5.26 -6.80
N ASP A 90 -5.16 5.69 -8.04
CA ASP A 90 -4.32 5.37 -9.20
C ASP A 90 -2.99 6.13 -9.23
N LEU A 91 -2.84 7.21 -8.43
CA LEU A 91 -1.55 7.90 -8.26
C LEU A 91 -0.62 7.17 -7.27
N LEU A 92 -1.15 6.19 -6.51
CA LEU A 92 -0.33 5.39 -5.61
C LEU A 92 0.33 4.25 -6.37
N ASP A 93 1.60 4.00 -6.04
CA ASP A 93 2.29 2.82 -6.56
C ASP A 93 1.55 1.56 -6.10
N SER A 94 1.41 0.61 -7.01
CA SER A 94 0.86 -0.73 -6.77
C SER A 94 1.39 -1.35 -5.47
N LYS A 95 2.70 -1.26 -5.21
CA LYS A 95 3.35 -1.76 -4.00
C LYS A 95 2.80 -1.11 -2.73
N THR A 96 2.62 0.21 -2.74
CA THR A 96 2.05 0.95 -1.61
C THR A 96 0.58 0.59 -1.36
N MET A 97 -0.18 0.33 -2.43
CA MET A 97 -1.58 -0.12 -2.30
C MET A 97 -1.70 -1.52 -1.70
N TYR A 98 -0.82 -2.46 -2.06
CA TYR A 98 -0.79 -3.77 -1.41
C TYR A 98 -0.45 -3.67 0.09
N GLY A 99 0.50 -2.80 0.45
CA GLY A 99 0.80 -2.50 1.85
C GLY A 99 -0.42 -1.96 2.60
N ASN A 100 -1.15 -1.02 1.98
CA ASN A 100 -2.36 -0.46 2.56
C ASN A 100 -3.47 -1.50 2.78
N TYR A 101 -3.67 -2.45 1.86
CA TYR A 101 -4.63 -3.54 2.04
C TYR A 101 -4.25 -4.46 3.21
N PHE A 102 -2.95 -4.76 3.34
CA PHE A 102 -2.46 -5.58 4.42
C PHE A 102 -2.66 -4.88 5.78
N VAL A 103 -2.27 -3.60 5.87
CA VAL A 103 -2.47 -2.78 7.07
C VAL A 103 -3.96 -2.71 7.42
N PHE A 104 -4.83 -2.50 6.45
CA PHE A 104 -6.28 -2.51 6.65
C PHE A 104 -6.77 -3.81 7.30
N LEU A 105 -6.39 -4.96 6.75
CA LEU A 105 -6.84 -6.27 7.25
C LEU A 105 -6.33 -6.53 8.67
N CYS A 106 -5.06 -6.26 8.93
CA CYS A 106 -4.47 -6.44 10.27
C CYS A 106 -5.12 -5.51 11.30
N LEU A 107 -5.36 -4.24 10.93
CA LEU A 107 -5.95 -3.26 11.83
C LEU A 107 -7.43 -3.57 12.09
N ALA A 108 -8.21 -3.89 11.05
CA ALA A 108 -9.61 -4.27 11.19
C ALA A 108 -9.78 -5.52 12.04
N LEU A 109 -8.93 -6.54 11.86
CA LEU A 109 -8.91 -7.74 12.70
C LEU A 109 -8.53 -7.39 14.14
N GLY A 110 -7.47 -6.60 14.34
CA GLY A 110 -7.04 -6.16 15.66
C GLY A 110 -8.15 -5.42 16.42
N VAL A 111 -8.82 -4.48 15.76
CA VAL A 111 -9.96 -3.75 16.33
C VAL A 111 -11.11 -4.71 16.64
N CYS A 112 -11.44 -5.64 15.73
CA CYS A 112 -12.48 -6.63 15.98
C CYS A 112 -12.19 -7.46 17.23
N VAL A 113 -10.95 -7.94 17.40
CA VAL A 113 -10.55 -8.76 18.56
C VAL A 113 -10.55 -7.93 19.85
N VAL A 114 -10.07 -6.69 19.81
CA VAL A 114 -10.08 -5.79 20.98
C VAL A 114 -11.51 -5.46 21.40
N CYS A 115 -12.40 -5.18 20.45
CA CYS A 115 -13.80 -4.89 20.74
C CYS A 115 -14.61 -6.14 21.16
N MET A 116 -14.11 -7.35 20.91
CA MET A 116 -14.70 -8.60 21.40
C MET A 116 -14.21 -9.00 22.80
N ASN A 117 -13.21 -8.31 23.37
CA ASN A 117 -12.68 -8.59 24.69
C ASN A 117 -12.88 -7.37 25.63
N ALA A 118 -12.87 -7.61 26.94
CA ALA A 118 -12.93 -6.52 27.92
C ALA A 118 -11.78 -5.51 27.68
N PRO A 119 -12.00 -4.19 27.80
CA PRO A 119 -13.11 -3.49 28.48
C PRO A 119 -14.30 -3.08 27.60
N PHE A 120 -14.36 -3.52 26.34
CA PHE A 120 -15.34 -3.01 25.36
C PHE A 120 -16.56 -3.94 25.16
N VAL A 121 -16.62 -5.04 25.91
CA VAL A 121 -17.74 -5.99 26.03
C VAL A 121 -18.31 -5.91 27.44
#